data_AF-A0A2D6PU52-F1
#
_entry.id   AF-A0A2D6PU52-F1
#
_cell.length_a   1.000
_cell.length_b   1.000
_cell.length_c   1.000
_cell.angle_alpha   90.00
_cell.angle_beta   90.00
_cell.angle_gamma   90.00
#
_symmetry.space_group_name_H-M   'P 1'
#
loop_
_entity.id
_entity.type
_entity.pdbx_description
1 polymer ?
#
loop_
_entity_poly.entity_id
_entity_poly.type
_entity_poly.pdbx_seq_one_letter_code
_entity_poly.pdbx_strand_id
1 'polypeptide(L)'
;MPDLEDPRAVSPPRPAPNAGLTLIELVIVMAIIALLAGIAMPGIGSAIDSQREDETALRMEEIHKAVTAYARDHLQVPTRLKYLHETTGRRTWRGPYIQEFLKTSGADPDYRKDTWGRLFRWSRSRNQGRLASAGPNGRNNDGDDLSLTIDIRPVLREVTLDRLKILNTAIKNYNTRYQNSAPLSGRTSSIIRQLQLRGYLSRTTNWTTDAFGKRWLADGSPVTSFYSQNLLNGNSASSLRRVR
;
A
#
# COMPACT_ATOMS: atom_id res chain seq x y z
N MET A 1 8.86 113.32 9.11
CA MET A 1 9.51 111.99 9.22
C MET A 1 8.48 110.99 9.73
N PRO A 2 8.55 109.72 9.30
CA PRO A 2 7.51 109.08 8.48
C PRO A 2 6.75 107.93 9.17
N ASP A 3 5.74 107.42 8.44
CA ASP A 3 4.92 106.20 8.64
C ASP A 3 5.63 105.02 9.31
N LEU A 4 4.89 104.27 10.12
CA LEU A 4 4.97 102.80 10.13
C LEU A 4 3.58 102.17 10.38
N GLU A 5 3.11 101.58 9.30
CA GLU A 5 1.99 100.68 9.06
C GLU A 5 1.71 99.67 10.20
N ASP A 6 0.42 99.44 10.49
CA ASP A 6 -0.09 98.31 11.26
C ASP A 6 -0.16 97.05 10.36
N PRO A 7 0.69 96.02 10.57
CA PRO A 7 0.65 94.80 9.81
C PRO A 7 -0.48 93.91 10.34
N ARG A 8 -1.61 93.90 9.64
CA ARG A 8 -2.69 92.92 9.84
C ARG A 8 -2.12 91.51 9.88
N ALA A 9 -2.13 90.91 11.07
CA ALA A 9 -1.69 89.55 11.31
C ALA A 9 -2.50 88.55 10.48
N VAL A 10 -1.83 87.85 9.58
CA VAL A 10 -2.34 86.67 8.88
C VAL A 10 -2.60 85.58 9.91
N SER A 11 -3.86 85.21 10.11
CA SER A 11 -4.24 84.16 11.05
C SER A 11 -3.84 82.79 10.48
N PRO A 12 -3.16 81.92 11.27
CA PRO A 12 -2.74 80.60 10.79
C PRO A 12 -3.95 79.67 10.58
N PRO A 13 -3.89 78.74 9.61
CA PRO A 13 -4.94 77.78 9.35
C PRO A 13 -5.17 76.88 10.58
N ARG A 14 -6.43 76.74 11.02
CA ARG A 14 -6.78 75.87 12.15
C ARG A 14 -6.48 74.41 11.80
N PRO A 15 -5.82 73.65 12.69
CA PRO A 15 -5.66 72.22 12.51
C PRO A 15 -7.03 71.54 12.46
N ALA A 16 -7.24 70.67 11.48
CA ALA A 16 -8.43 69.83 11.43
C ALA A 16 -8.50 68.95 12.69
N PRO A 17 -9.68 68.80 13.32
CA PRO A 17 -9.79 68.01 14.53
C PRO A 17 -9.46 66.54 14.21
N ASN A 18 -8.49 65.99 14.94
CA ASN A 18 -8.27 64.54 14.98
C ASN A 18 -9.53 63.91 15.59
N ALA A 19 -10.34 63.26 14.76
CA ALA A 19 -11.46 62.47 15.21
C ALA A 19 -10.91 61.27 16.00
N GLY A 20 -10.99 61.33 17.33
CA GLY A 20 -10.64 60.23 18.20
C GLY A 20 -11.70 59.13 18.12
N LEU A 21 -11.26 57.87 18.11
CA LEU A 21 -12.13 56.70 18.22
C LEU A 21 -13.01 56.82 19.47
N THR A 22 -14.31 56.70 19.30
CA THR A 22 -15.25 56.75 20.41
C THR A 22 -15.35 55.39 21.09
N LEU A 23 -15.64 55.36 22.40
CA LEU A 23 -15.82 54.11 23.15
C LEU A 23 -16.90 53.22 22.53
N ILE A 24 -17.98 53.82 22.03
CA ILE A 24 -19.08 53.09 21.41
C ILE A 24 -18.65 52.39 20.11
N GLU A 25 -17.74 52.99 19.36
CA GLU A 25 -17.23 52.45 18.10
C GLU A 25 -16.35 51.22 18.34
N LEU A 26 -15.52 51.25 19.40
CA LEU A 26 -14.77 50.07 19.82
C LEU A 26 -15.70 48.94 20.32
N VAL A 27 -16.77 49.28 21.05
CA VAL A 27 -17.75 48.30 21.55
C VAL A 27 -18.49 47.63 20.40
N ILE A 28 -18.92 48.38 19.38
CA ILE A 28 -19.60 47.82 18.20
C ILE A 28 -18.64 46.90 17.42
N VAL A 29 -17.38 47.30 17.25
CA VAL A 29 -16.37 46.47 16.56
C VAL A 29 -16.15 45.15 17.31
N MET A 30 -15.99 45.20 18.64
CA MET A 30 -15.84 43.98 19.45
C MET A 30 -17.09 43.09 19.38
N ALA A 31 -18.29 43.68 19.37
CA ALA A 31 -19.54 42.94 19.22
C ALA A 31 -19.64 42.22 17.86
N ILE A 32 -19.24 42.89 16.77
CA ILE A 32 -19.20 42.29 15.42
C ILE A 32 -18.14 41.18 15.35
N ILE A 33 -16.94 41.39 15.91
CA ILE A 33 -15.88 40.37 15.95
C ILE A 33 -16.35 39.14 16.74
N ALA A 34 -16.98 39.32 17.90
CA ALA A 34 -17.50 38.22 18.71
C ALA A 34 -18.60 37.43 17.98
N LEU A 35 -19.49 38.13 17.26
CA LEU A 35 -20.52 37.50 16.44
C LEU A 35 -19.91 36.69 15.28
N LEU A 36 -18.95 37.27 14.55
CA LEU A 36 -18.27 36.60 13.43
C LEU A 36 -17.45 35.39 13.91
N ALA A 37 -16.76 35.52 15.04
CA ALA A 37 -15.99 34.44 15.64
C ALA A 37 -16.88 33.24 16.03
N GLY A 38 -18.12 33.48 16.44
CA GLY A 38 -19.10 32.43 16.71
C GLY A 38 -19.54 31.63 15.48
N ILE A 39 -19.52 32.23 14.29
CA ILE A 39 -19.96 31.61 13.03
C ILE A 39 -18.83 30.87 12.31
N ALA A 40 -17.57 31.25 12.52
CA ALA A 40 -16.43 30.77 11.74
C ALA A 40 -15.91 29.35 12.08
N MET A 41 -16.52 28.65 13.04
CA MET A 41 -15.99 27.38 13.58
C MET A 41 -16.38 26.05 12.89
N PRO A 42 -17.50 25.90 12.15
CA PRO A 42 -17.91 24.59 11.65
C PRO A 42 -17.04 24.15 10.46
N GLY A 43 -16.38 22.99 10.58
CA GLY A 43 -15.72 22.30 9.44
C GLY A 43 -14.22 21.99 9.58
N ILE A 44 -13.54 22.50 10.61
CA ILE A 44 -12.10 22.20 10.82
C ILE A 44 -11.88 20.71 11.11
N GLY A 45 -12.77 20.08 11.89
CA GLY A 45 -12.67 18.65 12.23
C GLY A 45 -12.75 17.73 11.01
N SER A 46 -13.72 17.96 10.13
CA SER A 46 -13.89 17.14 8.91
C SER A 46 -12.73 17.26 7.93
N ALA A 47 -12.09 18.42 7.85
CA ALA A 47 -10.90 18.60 7.00
C ALA A 47 -9.70 17.80 7.55
N ILE A 48 -9.52 17.78 8.87
CA ILE A 48 -8.47 16.97 9.53
C ILE A 48 -8.76 15.49 9.37
N ASP A 49 -10.01 15.06 9.51
CA ASP A 49 -10.37 13.64 9.37
C ASP A 49 -10.18 13.16 7.93
N SER A 50 -10.56 13.96 6.92
CA SER A 50 -10.26 13.65 5.52
C SER A 50 -8.75 13.50 5.25
N GLN A 51 -7.90 14.37 5.83
CA GLN A 51 -6.44 14.22 5.72
C GLN A 51 -5.95 12.92 6.37
N ARG A 52 -6.50 12.55 7.53
CA ARG A 52 -6.18 11.31 8.24
C ARG A 52 -6.63 10.06 7.49
N GLU A 53 -7.76 10.13 6.79
CA GLU A 53 -8.25 9.07 5.90
C GLU A 53 -7.30 8.87 4.72
N ASP A 54 -6.89 9.96 4.06
CA ASP A 54 -5.92 9.92 2.95
C ASP A 54 -4.58 9.34 3.39
N GLU A 55 -4.05 9.80 4.53
CA GLU A 55 -2.82 9.25 5.12
C GLU A 55 -2.98 7.76 5.50
N THR A 56 -4.12 7.35 6.05
CA THR A 56 -4.41 5.94 6.34
C THR A 56 -4.45 5.11 5.07
N ALA A 57 -5.08 5.61 4.00
CA ALA A 57 -5.11 4.94 2.71
C ALA A 57 -3.69 4.75 2.12
N LEU A 58 -2.82 5.77 2.23
CA LEU A 58 -1.42 5.67 1.84
C LEU A 58 -0.67 4.59 2.64
N ARG A 59 -0.84 4.56 3.96
CA ARG A 59 -0.27 3.51 4.83
C ARG A 59 -0.75 2.11 4.42
N MET A 60 -2.03 1.97 4.09
CA MET A 60 -2.60 0.71 3.62
C MET A 60 -1.98 0.25 2.29
N GLU A 61 -1.71 1.17 1.37
CA GLU A 61 -1.01 0.88 0.11
C GLU A 61 0.45 0.47 0.32
N GLU A 62 1.15 1.06 1.30
CA GLU A 62 2.50 0.61 1.66
C GLU A 62 2.51 -0.82 2.24
N ILE A 63 1.54 -1.12 3.11
CA ILE A 63 1.33 -2.48 3.63
C ILE A 63 0.99 -3.44 2.48
N HIS A 64 0.20 -3.02 1.49
CA HIS A 64 -0.10 -3.81 0.31
C HIS A 64 1.16 -4.14 -0.51
N LYS A 65 2.03 -3.17 -0.75
CA LYS A 65 3.33 -3.41 -1.41
C LYS A 65 4.19 -4.39 -0.62
N ALA A 66 4.26 -4.24 0.71
CA ALA A 66 4.99 -5.14 1.58
C ALA A 66 4.44 -6.57 1.58
N VAL A 67 3.11 -6.75 1.61
CA VAL A 67 2.45 -8.06 1.51
C VAL A 67 2.75 -8.72 0.16
N THR A 68 2.74 -7.94 -0.91
CA THR A 68 3.08 -8.41 -2.27
C THR A 68 4.52 -8.91 -2.33
N ALA A 69 5.46 -8.16 -1.74
CA ALA A 69 6.87 -8.56 -1.63
C ALA A 69 7.04 -9.84 -0.79
N TYR A 70 6.41 -9.90 0.39
CA TYR A 70 6.38 -11.09 1.24
C TYR A 70 5.83 -12.32 0.48
N ALA A 71 4.76 -12.14 -0.30
CA ALA A 71 4.13 -13.20 -1.07
C ALA A 71 5.03 -13.73 -2.21
N ARG A 72 5.92 -12.90 -2.77
CA ARG A 72 6.89 -13.35 -3.77
C ARG A 72 7.87 -14.38 -3.20
N ASP A 73 8.28 -14.20 -1.94
CA ASP A 73 9.24 -15.09 -1.28
C ASP A 73 8.58 -16.29 -0.59
N HIS A 74 7.37 -16.12 -0.07
CA HIS A 74 6.70 -17.14 0.74
C HIS A 74 5.49 -17.80 0.06
N LEU A 75 5.06 -17.30 -1.10
CA LEU A 75 3.93 -17.79 -1.90
C LEU A 75 2.58 -17.77 -1.17
N GLN A 76 2.48 -16.92 -0.14
CA GLN A 76 1.28 -16.76 0.68
C GLN A 76 1.29 -15.36 1.29
N VAL A 77 0.11 -14.86 1.66
CA VAL A 77 0.00 -13.65 2.48
C VAL A 77 0.48 -13.93 3.92
N PRO A 78 0.98 -12.92 4.66
CA PRO A 78 1.44 -13.14 6.02
C PRO A 78 0.28 -13.51 6.95
N THR A 79 0.56 -14.35 7.94
CA THR A 79 -0.47 -14.74 8.93
C THR A 79 -0.78 -13.62 9.91
N ARG A 80 0.20 -12.74 10.17
CA ARG A 80 0.10 -11.54 10.99
C ARG A 80 0.94 -10.43 10.34
N LEU A 81 0.48 -9.18 10.41
CA LEU A 81 1.21 -8.04 9.82
C LEU A 81 2.63 -7.87 10.37
N LYS A 82 2.88 -8.28 11.62
CA LYS A 82 4.23 -8.24 12.22
C LYS A 82 5.29 -9.01 11.42
N TYR A 83 4.87 -10.05 10.67
CA TYR A 83 5.77 -10.81 9.79
C TYR A 83 6.10 -10.09 8.48
N LEU A 84 5.74 -8.82 8.33
CA LEU A 84 6.32 -7.98 7.30
C LEU A 84 7.66 -7.38 7.73
N HIS A 85 7.90 -7.27 9.03
CA HIS A 85 9.14 -6.75 9.60
C HIS A 85 9.97 -7.85 10.28
N GLU A 86 9.30 -8.73 11.04
CA GLU A 86 9.93 -9.82 11.78
C GLU A 86 10.06 -11.10 10.94
N THR A 87 11.24 -11.72 10.97
CA THR A 87 11.44 -13.04 10.36
C THR A 87 10.78 -14.15 11.17
N THR A 88 10.27 -15.18 10.46
CA THR A 88 9.78 -16.42 11.06
C THR A 88 10.84 -17.53 11.11
N GLY A 89 12.11 -17.21 10.81
CA GLY A 89 13.21 -18.18 10.70
C GLY A 89 13.21 -18.96 9.37
N ARG A 90 12.36 -18.59 8.41
CA ARG A 90 12.29 -19.23 7.09
C ARG A 90 13.49 -18.84 6.24
N ARG A 91 14.15 -19.82 5.63
CA ARG A 91 15.30 -19.61 4.72
C ARG A 91 14.99 -18.75 3.49
N THR A 92 13.71 -18.64 3.10
CA THR A 92 13.27 -17.82 1.96
C THR A 92 13.04 -16.36 2.33
N TRP A 93 13.18 -15.98 3.60
CA TRP A 93 12.97 -14.61 4.05
C TRP A 93 14.02 -13.66 3.48
N ARG A 94 13.57 -12.54 2.88
CA ARG A 94 14.43 -11.46 2.37
C ARG A 94 14.03 -10.07 2.89
N GLY A 95 13.19 -10.04 3.92
CA GLY A 95 12.75 -8.81 4.55
C GLY A 95 13.82 -8.15 5.43
N PRO A 96 13.46 -7.05 6.11
CA PRO A 96 12.10 -6.55 6.32
C PRO A 96 11.46 -6.01 5.04
N TYR A 97 10.18 -6.33 4.83
CA TYR A 97 9.37 -5.90 3.68
C TYR A 97 8.69 -4.54 3.91
N ILE A 98 8.66 -4.08 5.16
CA ILE A 98 8.11 -2.79 5.57
C ILE A 98 8.97 -2.20 6.70
N GLN A 99 9.00 -0.87 6.75
CA GLN A 99 9.61 -0.10 7.83
C GLN A 99 8.51 0.62 8.61
N GLU A 100 8.85 1.12 9.81
CA GLU A 100 7.96 2.06 10.51
C GLU A 100 7.75 3.32 9.66
N PHE A 101 6.56 3.91 9.77
CA PHE A 101 6.27 5.17 9.09
C PHE A 101 6.99 6.31 9.79
N LEU A 102 7.31 7.37 9.03
CA LEU A 102 7.80 8.60 9.61
C LEU A 102 6.75 9.17 10.57
N LYS A 103 7.18 9.62 11.75
CA LYS A 103 6.30 10.25 12.72
C LYS A 103 5.91 11.64 12.22
N THR A 104 4.76 11.74 11.55
CA THR A 104 4.10 13.01 11.19
C THR A 104 3.12 13.44 12.28
N SER A 105 2.61 14.66 12.19
CA SER A 105 1.77 15.36 13.17
C SER A 105 0.64 14.49 13.78
N GLY A 106 0.95 13.80 14.88
CA GLY A 106 -0.02 13.02 15.68
C GLY A 106 -0.19 11.54 15.30
N ALA A 107 0.37 11.07 14.18
CA ALA A 107 0.20 9.69 13.75
C ALA A 107 1.29 8.76 14.35
N ASP A 108 0.89 7.56 14.78
CA ASP A 108 1.81 6.57 15.35
C ASP A 108 2.77 6.04 14.26
N PRO A 109 4.09 5.94 14.51
CA PRO A 109 5.05 5.39 13.55
C PRO A 109 4.88 3.87 13.32
N ASP A 110 4.22 3.15 14.24
CA ASP A 110 3.97 1.72 14.08
C ASP A 110 3.11 1.47 12.85
N TYR A 111 3.68 0.78 11.85
CA TYR A 111 3.01 0.51 10.59
C TYR A 111 1.75 -0.34 10.72
N ARG A 112 1.56 -0.98 11.87
CA ARG A 112 0.37 -1.78 12.17
C ARG A 112 -0.80 -0.93 12.61
N LYS A 113 -0.63 0.38 12.78
CA LYS A 113 -1.66 1.31 13.23
C LYS A 113 -2.05 2.32 12.15
N ASP A 114 -3.33 2.67 12.17
CA ASP A 114 -3.88 3.79 11.40
C ASP A 114 -3.49 5.15 12.01
N THR A 115 -3.90 6.23 11.37
CA THR A 115 -3.56 7.60 11.80
C THR A 115 -4.28 8.04 13.07
N TRP A 116 -5.33 7.33 13.48
CA TRP A 116 -5.98 7.50 14.79
C TRP A 116 -5.33 6.65 15.89
N GLY A 117 -4.24 5.93 15.58
CA GLY A 117 -3.45 5.15 16.53
C GLY A 117 -4.04 3.77 16.85
N ARG A 118 -5.04 3.31 16.09
CA ARG A 118 -5.71 2.02 16.27
C ARG A 118 -5.06 0.97 15.37
N LEU A 119 -4.97 -0.27 15.85
CA LEU A 119 -4.41 -1.35 15.05
C LEU A 119 -5.30 -1.68 13.84
N PHE A 120 -4.68 -1.83 12.67
CA PHE A 120 -5.38 -2.37 11.51
C PHE A 120 -5.88 -3.80 11.79
N ARG A 121 -7.12 -4.06 11.36
CA ARG A 121 -7.70 -5.40 11.36
C ARG A 121 -7.16 -6.15 10.15
N TRP A 122 -6.40 -7.22 10.41
CA TRP A 122 -5.86 -8.11 9.38
C TRP A 122 -6.63 -9.44 9.36
N SER A 123 -7.17 -9.79 8.20
CA SER A 123 -7.77 -11.10 7.94
C SER A 123 -7.21 -11.67 6.64
N ARG A 124 -7.20 -13.00 6.51
CA ARG A 124 -6.59 -13.67 5.36
C ARG A 124 -7.38 -14.88 4.89
N SER A 125 -7.31 -15.11 3.60
CA SER A 125 -7.61 -16.38 2.94
C SER A 125 -6.32 -16.99 2.38
N ARG A 126 -6.42 -17.99 1.50
CA ARG A 126 -5.24 -18.64 0.90
C ARG A 126 -4.40 -17.69 0.05
N ASN A 127 -5.05 -16.93 -0.83
CA ASN A 127 -4.38 -16.06 -1.82
C ASN A 127 -4.82 -14.59 -1.70
N GLN A 128 -5.51 -14.23 -0.63
CA GLN A 128 -5.95 -12.85 -0.39
C GLN A 128 -5.77 -12.48 1.08
N GLY A 129 -5.51 -11.20 1.33
CA GLY A 129 -5.57 -10.58 2.65
C GLY A 129 -6.53 -9.39 2.61
N ARG A 130 -7.24 -9.13 3.70
CA ARG A 130 -8.04 -7.91 3.88
C ARG A 130 -7.50 -7.14 5.06
N LEU A 131 -7.12 -5.90 4.78
CA LEU A 131 -6.67 -4.89 5.73
C LEU A 131 -7.81 -3.89 5.95
N ALA A 132 -8.13 -3.55 7.19
CA ALA A 132 -9.17 -2.56 7.48
C ALA A 132 -8.82 -1.67 8.68
N SER A 133 -9.18 -0.39 8.60
CA SER A 133 -9.23 0.57 9.71
C SER A 133 -10.69 0.77 10.14
N ALA A 134 -10.87 1.28 11.37
CA ALA A 134 -12.15 1.66 11.95
C ALA A 134 -12.52 3.13 11.69
N GLY A 135 -11.74 3.83 10.87
CA GLY A 135 -11.98 5.23 10.53
C GLY A 135 -11.90 6.19 11.73
N PRO A 136 -12.40 7.43 11.57
CA PRO A 136 -12.45 8.44 12.62
C PRO A 136 -13.17 7.97 13.89
N ASN A 137 -14.35 7.36 13.74
CA ASN A 137 -15.23 7.06 14.87
C ASN A 137 -14.76 5.84 15.71
N GLY A 138 -13.88 5.00 15.16
CA GLY A 138 -13.33 3.83 15.83
C GLY A 138 -14.30 2.65 15.99
N ARG A 139 -15.48 2.74 15.38
CA ARG A 139 -16.46 1.67 15.28
C ARG A 139 -16.18 0.90 14.00
N ASN A 140 -16.50 -0.38 14.03
CA ASN A 140 -16.21 -1.27 12.91
C ASN A 140 -17.51 -1.56 12.16
N ASN A 141 -17.41 -1.75 10.85
CA ASN A 141 -18.50 -2.15 9.95
C ASN A 141 -19.59 -1.07 9.77
N ASP A 142 -19.18 0.18 9.68
CA ASP A 142 -20.01 1.33 9.32
C ASP A 142 -19.43 2.08 8.10
N GLY A 143 -19.93 3.29 7.84
CA GLY A 143 -19.70 4.01 6.59
C GLY A 143 -18.32 4.65 6.44
N ASP A 144 -17.56 4.82 7.53
CA ASP A 144 -16.24 5.45 7.56
C ASP A 144 -15.08 4.43 7.68
N ASP A 145 -15.38 3.13 7.66
CA ASP A 145 -14.39 2.05 7.60
C ASP A 145 -13.57 2.12 6.28
N LEU A 146 -12.24 2.25 6.39
CA LEU A 146 -11.34 2.04 5.24
C LEU A 146 -11.01 0.56 5.11
N SER A 147 -11.12 -0.01 3.92
CA SER A 147 -10.72 -1.40 3.69
C SER A 147 -10.06 -1.65 2.33
N LEU A 148 -8.99 -2.46 2.36
CA LEU A 148 -8.19 -2.82 1.19
C LEU A 148 -8.07 -4.34 1.11
N THR A 149 -8.45 -4.90 -0.04
CA THR A 149 -8.27 -6.33 -0.34
C THR A 149 -7.03 -6.51 -1.21
N ILE A 150 -6.09 -7.29 -0.72
CA ILE A 150 -4.81 -7.59 -1.36
C ILE A 150 -4.90 -8.99 -1.96
N ASP A 151 -4.85 -9.09 -3.28
CA ASP A 151 -4.87 -10.36 -4.00
C ASP A 151 -3.48 -10.70 -4.55
N ILE A 152 -2.90 -11.81 -4.09
CA ILE A 152 -1.56 -12.23 -4.50
C ILE A 152 -1.56 -13.17 -5.71
N ARG A 153 -2.72 -13.53 -6.26
CA ARG A 153 -2.80 -14.38 -7.47
C ARG A 153 -1.95 -13.86 -8.63
N PRO A 154 -1.90 -12.55 -8.94
CA PRO A 154 -1.00 -12.02 -9.97
C PRO A 154 0.47 -12.36 -9.69
N VAL A 155 0.93 -12.19 -8.45
CA VAL A 155 2.30 -12.53 -8.01
C VAL A 155 2.57 -14.03 -8.19
N LEU A 156 1.62 -14.88 -7.77
CA LEU A 156 1.75 -16.33 -7.91
C LEU A 156 1.79 -16.74 -9.40
N ARG A 157 1.05 -16.06 -10.28
CA ARG A 157 1.12 -16.32 -11.74
C ARG A 157 2.50 -15.97 -12.29
N GLU A 158 3.03 -14.81 -11.93
CA GLU A 158 4.35 -14.36 -12.35
C GLU A 158 5.44 -15.38 -11.92
N VAL A 159 5.49 -15.73 -10.64
CA VAL A 159 6.45 -16.73 -10.12
C VAL A 159 6.26 -18.10 -10.78
N THR A 160 5.02 -18.48 -11.11
CA THR A 160 4.74 -19.73 -11.82
C THR A 160 5.30 -19.70 -13.25
N LEU A 161 5.13 -18.59 -13.98
CA LEU A 161 5.67 -18.43 -15.34
C LEU A 161 7.20 -18.50 -15.33
N ASP A 162 7.86 -17.85 -14.38
CA ASP A 162 9.32 -17.89 -14.25
C ASP A 162 9.83 -19.31 -14.00
N ARG A 163 9.20 -20.03 -13.05
CA ARG A 163 9.54 -21.43 -12.77
C ARG A 163 9.29 -22.33 -13.98
N LEU A 164 8.19 -22.11 -14.67
CA LEU A 164 7.83 -22.88 -15.86
C LEU A 164 8.85 -22.70 -16.98
N LYS A 165 9.31 -21.45 -17.20
CA LYS A 165 10.36 -21.14 -18.17
C LYS A 165 11.64 -21.93 -17.86
N ILE A 166 12.11 -21.85 -16.61
CA ILE A 166 13.32 -22.57 -16.17
C ILE A 166 13.16 -24.08 -16.36
N LEU A 167 12.01 -24.64 -15.96
CA LEU A 167 11.72 -26.07 -16.10
C LEU A 167 11.71 -26.53 -17.55
N ASN A 168 11.01 -25.82 -18.43
CA ASN A 168 10.90 -26.20 -19.84
C ASN A 168 12.23 -26.03 -20.58
N THR A 169 13.04 -25.03 -20.22
CA THR A 169 14.41 -24.93 -20.71
C THR A 169 15.27 -26.10 -20.24
N ALA A 170 15.18 -26.51 -18.96
CA ALA A 170 15.92 -27.65 -18.44
C ALA A 170 15.54 -28.98 -19.14
N ILE A 171 14.24 -29.21 -19.35
CA ILE A 171 13.72 -30.37 -20.08
C ILE A 171 14.25 -30.39 -21.51
N LYS A 172 14.15 -29.26 -22.23
CA LYS A 172 14.65 -29.13 -23.60
C LYS A 172 16.14 -29.49 -23.67
N ASN A 173 16.95 -28.88 -22.80
CA ASN A 173 18.39 -29.12 -22.78
C ASN A 173 18.76 -30.57 -22.41
N TYR A 174 17.97 -31.20 -21.54
CA TYR A 174 18.16 -32.62 -21.20
C TYR A 174 17.83 -33.52 -22.38
N ASN A 175 16.68 -33.30 -23.02
CA ASN A 175 16.20 -34.14 -24.13
C ASN A 175 17.15 -34.06 -25.34
N THR A 176 17.76 -32.91 -25.63
CA THR A 176 18.80 -32.79 -26.68
C THR A 176 19.92 -33.82 -26.54
N ARG A 177 20.26 -34.24 -25.31
CA ARG A 177 21.37 -35.17 -25.05
C ARG A 177 20.92 -36.60 -24.76
N TYR A 178 19.77 -36.78 -24.13
CA TYR A 178 19.37 -38.06 -23.51
C TYR A 178 18.02 -38.61 -23.98
N GLN A 179 17.37 -37.99 -24.96
CA GLN A 179 16.03 -38.41 -25.40
C GLN A 179 15.95 -39.88 -25.83
N ASN A 180 17.02 -40.42 -26.44
CA ASN A 180 17.05 -41.82 -26.90
C ASN A 180 17.60 -42.81 -25.87
N SER A 181 18.41 -42.35 -24.92
CA SER A 181 19.13 -43.22 -23.96
C SER A 181 18.52 -43.23 -22.56
N ALA A 182 17.92 -42.13 -22.14
CA ALA A 182 17.28 -41.98 -20.84
C ALA A 182 16.12 -40.96 -20.92
N PRO A 183 15.05 -41.25 -21.68
CA PRO A 183 13.92 -40.35 -21.86
C PRO A 183 13.27 -39.93 -20.53
N LEU A 184 12.81 -38.68 -20.46
CA LEU A 184 12.02 -38.20 -19.32
C LEU A 184 10.63 -38.84 -19.37
N SER A 185 10.34 -39.70 -18.40
CA SER A 185 9.08 -40.43 -18.31
C SER A 185 8.65 -40.62 -16.85
N GLY A 186 7.37 -40.90 -16.64
CA GLY A 186 6.79 -41.12 -15.32
C GLY A 186 6.28 -39.86 -14.63
N ARG A 187 6.24 -39.87 -13.29
CA ARG A 187 5.66 -38.79 -12.48
C ARG A 187 6.56 -37.56 -12.44
N THR A 188 5.97 -36.37 -12.28
CA THR A 188 6.67 -35.07 -12.17
C THR A 188 7.85 -35.12 -11.19
N SER A 189 7.66 -35.70 -9.99
CA SER A 189 8.73 -35.80 -8.98
C SER A 189 9.94 -36.61 -9.45
N SER A 190 9.71 -37.69 -10.23
CA SER A 190 10.78 -38.53 -10.78
C SER A 190 11.57 -37.78 -11.84
N ILE A 191 10.87 -37.09 -12.74
CA ILE A 191 11.45 -36.25 -13.80
C ILE A 191 12.29 -35.12 -13.19
N ILE A 192 11.75 -34.39 -12.20
CA ILE A 192 12.48 -33.34 -11.49
C ILE A 192 13.72 -33.88 -10.80
N ARG A 193 13.62 -35.03 -10.11
CA ARG A 193 14.78 -35.66 -9.45
C ARG A 193 15.85 -36.05 -10.47
N GLN A 194 15.46 -36.59 -11.63
CA GLN A 194 16.39 -36.93 -12.70
C GLN A 194 17.12 -35.69 -13.24
N LEU A 195 16.40 -34.61 -13.50
CA LEU A 195 16.99 -33.33 -13.93
C LEU A 195 17.93 -32.75 -12.87
N GLN A 196 17.59 -32.83 -11.59
CA GLN A 196 18.44 -32.41 -10.47
C GLN A 196 19.71 -33.26 -10.33
N LEU A 197 19.59 -34.59 -10.43
CA LEU A 197 20.72 -35.51 -10.36
C LEU A 197 21.71 -35.29 -11.51
N ARG A 198 21.21 -34.86 -12.67
CA ARG A 198 21.99 -34.61 -13.88
C ARG A 198 22.47 -33.16 -14.01
N GLY A 199 22.20 -32.31 -13.02
CA GLY A 199 22.68 -30.93 -12.96
C GLY A 199 21.90 -29.91 -13.80
N TYR A 200 20.74 -30.27 -14.35
CA TYR A 200 19.90 -29.34 -15.13
C TYR A 200 19.00 -28.46 -14.26
N LEU A 201 18.78 -28.83 -12.99
CA LEU A 201 17.98 -28.07 -12.03
C LEU A 201 18.68 -28.00 -10.66
N SER A 202 18.44 -26.90 -9.93
CA SER A 202 18.92 -26.75 -8.56
C SER A 202 18.29 -27.79 -7.62
N ARG A 203 19.12 -28.34 -6.71
CA ARG A 203 18.70 -29.31 -5.67
C ARG A 203 18.11 -28.67 -4.42
N THR A 204 18.34 -27.38 -4.21
CA THR A 204 17.87 -26.66 -3.01
C THR A 204 16.47 -26.07 -3.18
N THR A 205 16.02 -25.91 -4.42
CA THR A 205 14.69 -25.38 -4.76
C THR A 205 13.69 -26.51 -4.94
N ASN A 206 12.48 -26.33 -4.40
CA ASN A 206 11.37 -27.23 -4.68
C ASN A 206 10.75 -26.89 -6.04
N TRP A 207 10.99 -27.74 -7.03
CA TRP A 207 10.46 -27.61 -8.39
C TRP A 207 9.23 -28.47 -8.67
N THR A 208 8.71 -29.20 -7.68
CA THR A 208 7.64 -30.19 -7.91
C THR A 208 6.25 -29.58 -8.08
N THR A 209 6.09 -28.32 -7.70
CA THR A 209 4.82 -27.58 -7.77
C THR A 209 5.00 -26.18 -8.33
N ASP A 210 3.92 -25.63 -8.87
CA ASP A 210 3.79 -24.21 -9.19
C ASP A 210 3.72 -23.34 -7.92
N ALA A 211 3.63 -22.02 -8.10
CA ALA A 211 3.56 -21.10 -6.97
C ALA A 211 2.25 -21.22 -6.17
N PHE A 212 1.20 -21.79 -6.77
CA PHE A 212 -0.08 -22.05 -6.10
C PHE A 212 -0.07 -23.36 -5.28
N GLY A 213 1.01 -24.14 -5.38
CA GLY A 213 1.16 -25.44 -4.73
C GLY A 213 0.50 -26.60 -5.49
N LYS A 214 0.18 -26.42 -6.78
CA LYS A 214 -0.32 -27.48 -7.65
C LYS A 214 0.84 -28.12 -8.41
N ARG A 215 0.76 -29.42 -8.67
CA ARG A 215 1.78 -30.15 -9.44
C ARG A 215 1.74 -29.73 -10.91
N TRP A 216 2.89 -29.74 -11.55
CA TRP A 216 2.99 -29.53 -13.00
C TRP A 216 2.36 -30.69 -13.76
N LEU A 217 1.73 -30.36 -14.88
CA LEU A 217 1.18 -31.32 -15.83
C LEU A 217 2.19 -31.54 -16.96
N ALA A 218 2.50 -32.80 -17.25
CA ALA A 218 3.43 -33.19 -18.30
C ALA A 218 2.75 -33.19 -19.67
N ASP A 219 3.50 -32.82 -20.69
CA ASP A 219 3.11 -32.95 -22.08
C ASP A 219 4.15 -33.78 -22.84
N GLY A 220 3.68 -34.62 -23.76
CA GLY A 220 4.47 -35.58 -24.53
C GLY A 220 4.77 -36.92 -23.84
N SER A 221 5.12 -37.92 -24.65
CA SER A 221 5.65 -39.21 -24.20
C SER A 221 6.77 -39.65 -25.16
N PRO A 222 8.05 -39.41 -24.86
CA PRO A 222 8.59 -38.86 -23.60
C PRO A 222 8.27 -37.38 -23.37
N VAL A 223 8.40 -36.93 -22.12
CA VAL A 223 7.99 -35.59 -21.71
C VAL A 223 8.86 -34.52 -22.36
N THR A 224 8.23 -33.57 -23.06
CA THR A 224 8.88 -32.47 -23.77
C THR A 224 8.66 -31.12 -23.09
N SER A 225 7.57 -30.98 -22.32
CA SER A 225 7.29 -29.77 -21.57
C SER A 225 6.40 -30.03 -20.35
N PHE A 226 6.38 -29.04 -19.46
CA PHE A 226 5.40 -28.91 -18.39
C PHE A 226 4.48 -27.72 -18.64
N TYR A 227 3.30 -27.76 -18.01
CA TYR A 227 2.36 -26.64 -17.89
C TYR A 227 1.71 -26.59 -16.50
N SER A 228 1.15 -25.43 -16.14
CA SER A 228 0.38 -25.24 -14.89
C SER A 228 -1.10 -25.03 -15.20
N GLN A 229 -1.96 -25.78 -14.50
CA GLN A 229 -3.41 -25.61 -14.57
C GLN A 229 -3.88 -24.19 -14.19
N ASN A 230 -3.16 -23.51 -13.28
CA ASN A 230 -3.54 -22.17 -12.82
C ASN A 230 -3.23 -21.06 -13.84
N LEU A 231 -2.36 -21.33 -14.82
CA LEU A 231 -2.08 -20.40 -15.91
C LEU A 231 -3.11 -20.54 -17.05
N LEU A 232 -3.62 -21.75 -17.28
CA LEU A 232 -4.63 -22.02 -18.31
C LEU A 232 -5.98 -21.33 -17.99
N ASN A 233 -6.34 -21.31 -16.71
CA ASN A 233 -7.61 -20.71 -16.24
C ASN A 233 -7.56 -19.16 -16.12
N GLY A 234 -6.42 -18.54 -16.43
CA GLY A 234 -6.16 -17.11 -16.17
C GLY A 234 -6.68 -16.14 -17.22
N ASN A 235 -7.06 -16.61 -18.42
CA ASN A 235 -7.49 -15.75 -19.53
C ASN A 235 -8.94 -15.24 -19.44
N SER A 236 -9.67 -15.48 -18.34
CA SER A 236 -11.12 -15.20 -18.27
C SER A 236 -11.56 -14.17 -17.20
N ALA A 237 -10.67 -13.48 -16.47
CA ALA A 237 -11.11 -12.69 -15.30
C ALA A 237 -10.39 -11.36 -15.05
N SER A 238 -10.13 -10.60 -16.12
CA SER A 238 -9.67 -9.20 -16.02
C SER A 238 -10.85 -8.21 -16.05
N SER A 239 -11.91 -8.43 -15.26
CA SER A 239 -12.92 -7.39 -15.02
C SER A 239 -12.56 -6.62 -13.74
N LEU A 240 -11.86 -5.51 -13.94
CA LEU A 240 -11.64 -4.49 -12.92
C LEU A 240 -12.99 -3.91 -12.48
N ARG A 241 -13.59 -4.49 -11.44
CA ARG A 241 -14.72 -3.88 -10.75
C ARG A 241 -14.17 -2.93 -9.68
N ARG A 242 -13.95 -1.66 -10.08
CA ARG A 242 -13.92 -0.55 -9.10
C ARG A 242 -15.32 -0.47 -8.51
N VAL A 243 -15.42 -0.67 -7.21
CA VAL A 243 -16.58 -0.24 -6.44
C VAL A 243 -16.36 1.24 -6.16
N ARG A 244 -17.24 2.08 -6.70
CA ARG A 244 -17.49 3.43 -6.19
C ARG A 244 -18.43 3.32 -5.01
#